data_AF-A0A4U9V644-F1
#
_entry.id   AF-A0A4U9V644-F1
#
_cell.length_a   1.000
_cell.length_b   1.000
_cell.length_c   1.000
_cell.angle_alpha   90.00
_cell.angle_beta   90.00
_cell.angle_gamma   90.00
#
_symmetry.space_group_name_H-M   'P 1'
#
loop_
_entity.id
_entity.type
_entity.pdbx_description
1 polymer ?
#
loop_
_entity_poly.entity_id
_entity_poly.type
_entity_poly.pdbx_seq_one_letter_code
_entity_poly.pdbx_strand_id
1 'polypeptide(L)'
;MNLYGFSKNGIFQGMVIEHPKDVRPRAIANEVPSDMTIGEFYLYVESRLRAAVETHGERAIFCGDPQRQIPPDVFYYGGGGNVLKVSDLKSAVAAMKLITDQGEGTENDIWVVDEDELAHYFRFSQIYNERLYQKGDTVASGPTGDPFPVPWNKSVLIDSNARSAIIHPERFVTPSPGLTSVIVSYSAICKLHLPVPQTS
;
A
#
# COMPACT_ATOMS: atom_id res chain seq x y z
N MET A 1 -14.89 10.71 -4.76
CA MET A 1 -13.65 10.79 -3.96
C MET A 1 -12.92 12.05 -4.38
N ASN A 2 -12.52 12.91 -3.43
CA ASN A 2 -11.76 14.13 -3.72
C ASN A 2 -10.27 13.83 -3.62
N LEU A 3 -9.47 14.44 -4.50
CA LEU A 3 -8.01 14.41 -4.42
C LEU A 3 -7.56 15.43 -3.37
N TYR A 4 -6.80 14.98 -2.37
CA TYR A 4 -6.16 15.86 -1.40
C TYR A 4 -4.68 16.02 -1.74
N GLY A 5 -4.15 17.23 -1.50
CA GLY A 5 -2.69 17.41 -1.39
C GLY A 5 -2.14 16.77 -0.12
N PHE A 6 -0.81 16.74 0.00
CA PHE A 6 -0.13 16.26 1.20
C PHE A 6 -0.55 17.12 2.40
N SER A 7 -1.43 16.56 3.23
CA SER A 7 -2.14 17.25 4.30
C SER A 7 -2.64 16.20 5.28
N LYS A 8 -3.00 16.62 6.50
CA LYS A 8 -3.53 15.70 7.51
C LYS A 8 -4.79 14.96 7.03
N ASN A 9 -5.63 15.61 6.23
CA ASN A 9 -6.80 14.97 5.61
C ASN A 9 -6.42 13.97 4.51
N GLY A 10 -5.42 14.27 3.69
CA GLY A 10 -4.91 13.34 2.68
C GLY A 10 -4.26 12.11 3.31
N ILE A 11 -3.49 12.29 4.38
CA ILE A 11 -2.91 11.19 5.16
C ILE A 11 -4.02 10.36 5.82
N PHE A 12 -5.01 11.00 6.42
CA PHE A 12 -6.15 10.30 7.02
C PHE A 12 -6.95 9.51 5.96
N GLN A 13 -7.16 10.05 4.77
CA GLN A 13 -7.77 9.31 3.66
C GLN A 13 -6.94 8.06 3.32
N GLY A 14 -5.61 8.16 3.30
CA GLY A 14 -4.72 7.01 3.11
C GLY A 14 -4.87 5.95 4.21
N MET A 15 -4.94 6.39 5.47
CA MET A 15 -5.21 5.49 6.60
C MET A 15 -6.56 4.78 6.47
N VAL A 16 -7.60 5.45 5.97
CA VAL A 16 -8.92 4.83 5.75
C VAL A 16 -8.87 3.78 4.64
N ILE A 17 -8.10 4.02 3.59
CA ILE A 17 -7.94 3.09 2.47
C ILE A 17 -7.23 1.81 2.92
N GLU A 18 -6.12 1.94 3.67
CA GLU A 18 -5.30 0.81 4.15
C GLU A 18 -5.73 0.28 5.52
N HIS A 19 -6.88 0.71 6.06
CA HIS A 19 -7.24 0.40 7.44
C HIS A 19 -7.35 -1.12 7.64
N PRO A 20 -6.57 -1.72 8.56
CA PRO A 20 -6.66 -3.16 8.84
C PRO A 20 -8.03 -3.47 9.39
N LYS A 21 -8.71 -4.47 8.86
CA LYS A 21 -9.93 -5.00 9.49
C LYS A 21 -9.82 -6.50 9.67
N ASP A 22 -10.45 -6.99 10.73
CA ASP A 22 -10.64 -8.41 10.96
C ASP A 22 -11.35 -9.03 9.76
N VAL A 23 -10.60 -9.78 8.97
CA VAL A 23 -11.15 -10.43 7.79
C VAL A 23 -11.99 -11.61 8.25
N ARG A 24 -13.19 -11.76 7.66
CA ARG A 24 -14.08 -12.92 7.91
C ARG A 24 -14.13 -13.83 6.68
N PRO A 25 -13.16 -14.74 6.49
CA PRO A 25 -13.04 -15.58 5.29
C PRO A 25 -14.31 -16.28 4.86
N ARG A 26 -15.07 -16.83 5.82
CA ARG A 26 -16.30 -17.59 5.54
C ARG A 26 -17.45 -16.72 5.02
N ALA A 27 -17.53 -15.46 5.41
CA ALA A 27 -18.55 -14.55 4.92
C ALA A 27 -18.25 -14.11 3.48
N ILE A 28 -16.98 -13.79 3.21
CA ILE A 28 -16.51 -13.30 1.92
C ILE A 28 -16.54 -14.40 0.84
N ALA A 29 -16.32 -15.66 1.20
CA ALA A 29 -16.39 -16.75 0.23
C ALA A 29 -17.80 -16.93 -0.38
N ASN A 30 -18.86 -16.47 0.30
CA ASN A 30 -20.25 -16.75 -0.06
C ASN A 30 -21.04 -15.51 -0.53
N GLU A 31 -20.59 -14.31 -0.17
CA GLU A 31 -21.26 -13.05 -0.49
C GLU A 31 -20.25 -12.03 -1.02
N VAL A 32 -20.70 -11.08 -1.85
CA VAL A 32 -19.90 -9.91 -2.25
C VAL A 32 -20.32 -8.72 -1.38
N PRO A 33 -19.62 -8.42 -0.27
CA PRO A 33 -19.85 -7.21 0.50
C PRO A 33 -19.88 -5.95 -0.38
N SER A 34 -20.79 -5.02 -0.09
CA SER A 34 -20.85 -3.71 -0.75
C SER A 34 -19.67 -2.81 -0.38
N ASP A 35 -19.06 -3.04 0.78
CA ASP A 35 -17.94 -2.27 1.33
C ASP A 35 -16.84 -3.22 1.83
N MET A 36 -15.94 -3.62 0.93
CA MET A 36 -14.76 -4.45 1.26
C MET A 36 -13.55 -3.58 1.61
N THR A 37 -12.70 -4.04 2.54
CA THR A 37 -11.30 -3.58 2.58
C THR A 37 -10.51 -4.16 1.41
N ILE A 38 -9.28 -3.68 1.23
CA ILE A 38 -8.36 -4.23 0.24
C ILE A 38 -8.06 -5.69 0.57
N GLY A 39 -7.81 -6.02 1.84
CA GLY A 39 -7.62 -7.37 2.33
C GLY A 39 -8.81 -8.29 2.07
N GLU A 40 -10.04 -7.82 2.37
CA GLU A 40 -11.27 -8.57 2.09
C GLU A 40 -11.45 -8.84 0.59
N PHE A 41 -11.15 -7.84 -0.25
CA PHE A 41 -11.20 -7.97 -1.70
C PHE A 41 -10.21 -9.03 -2.23
N TYR A 42 -8.96 -9.02 -1.78
CA TYR A 42 -7.99 -10.03 -2.23
C TYR A 42 -8.29 -11.43 -1.70
N LEU A 43 -8.85 -11.56 -0.49
CA LEU A 43 -9.33 -12.85 0.00
C LEU A 43 -10.53 -13.38 -0.80
N TYR A 44 -11.43 -12.49 -1.23
CA TYR A 44 -12.51 -12.84 -2.16
C TYR A 44 -11.93 -13.40 -3.47
N VAL A 45 -11.00 -12.69 -4.09
CA VAL A 45 -10.34 -13.11 -5.33
C VAL A 45 -9.65 -14.46 -5.16
N GLU A 46 -8.90 -14.65 -4.05
CA GLU A 46 -8.27 -15.92 -3.73
C GLU A 46 -9.29 -17.07 -3.65
N SER A 47 -10.39 -16.87 -2.93
CA SER A 47 -11.42 -17.89 -2.73
C SER A 47 -12.05 -18.32 -4.07
N ARG A 48 -12.34 -17.36 -4.94
CA ARG A 48 -12.88 -17.61 -6.29
C ARG A 48 -11.87 -18.30 -7.19
N LEU A 49 -10.59 -17.92 -7.11
CA LEU A 49 -9.51 -18.55 -7.88
C LEU A 49 -9.33 -20.01 -7.47
N ARG A 50 -9.33 -20.31 -6.17
CA ARG A 50 -9.26 -21.69 -5.64
C ARG A 50 -10.43 -22.54 -6.14
N ALA A 51 -11.66 -22.03 -6.07
CA ALA A 51 -12.84 -22.73 -6.57
C ALA A 51 -12.77 -23.00 -8.08
N ALA A 52 -12.25 -22.05 -8.87
CA ALA A 52 -12.05 -22.23 -10.31
C ALA A 52 -11.00 -23.31 -10.61
N VAL A 53 -9.89 -23.33 -9.87
CA VAL A 53 -8.85 -24.38 -9.98
C VAL A 53 -9.40 -25.75 -9.60
N GLU A 54 -10.23 -25.85 -8.56
CA GLU A 54 -10.89 -27.10 -8.18
C GLU A 54 -11.85 -27.60 -9.26
N THR A 55 -12.62 -26.69 -9.87
CA THR A 55 -13.64 -27.03 -10.88
C THR A 55 -13.01 -27.40 -12.23
N HIS A 56 -11.98 -26.69 -12.65
CA HIS A 56 -11.46 -26.77 -14.03
C HIS A 56 -10.04 -27.35 -14.13
N GLY A 57 -9.34 -27.50 -13.01
CA GLY A 57 -7.93 -27.91 -12.95
C GLY A 57 -6.97 -26.76 -13.18
N GLU A 58 -5.85 -26.77 -12.47
CA GLU A 58 -4.87 -25.68 -12.44
C GLU A 58 -4.34 -25.31 -13.84
N ARG A 59 -3.99 -26.29 -14.67
CA ARG A 59 -3.48 -26.05 -16.03
C ARG A 59 -4.48 -25.33 -16.94
N ALA A 60 -5.79 -25.50 -16.70
CA ALA A 60 -6.82 -24.82 -17.48
C ALA A 60 -6.96 -23.34 -17.05
N ILE A 61 -6.74 -23.06 -15.76
CA ILE A 61 -6.77 -21.71 -15.20
C ILE A 61 -5.49 -20.93 -15.55
N PHE A 62 -4.33 -21.54 -15.38
CA PHE A 62 -3.02 -20.94 -15.64
C PHE A 62 -2.50 -21.30 -17.04
N CYS A 63 -3.25 -20.93 -18.07
CA CYS A 63 -2.96 -21.27 -19.47
C CYS A 63 -2.48 -20.08 -20.33
N GLY A 64 -2.34 -18.89 -19.73
CA GLY A 64 -1.90 -17.68 -20.43
C GLY A 64 -0.44 -17.74 -20.88
N ASP A 65 -0.11 -16.96 -21.91
CA ASP A 65 1.26 -16.80 -22.39
C ASP A 65 2.13 -16.09 -21.34
N PRO A 66 3.19 -16.75 -20.79
CA PRO A 66 4.06 -16.16 -19.78
C PRO A 66 4.76 -14.87 -20.22
N GLN A 67 4.94 -14.63 -21.53
CA GLN A 67 5.57 -13.42 -22.06
C GLN A 67 4.71 -12.17 -21.91
N ARG A 68 3.42 -12.31 -21.54
CA ARG A 68 2.52 -11.18 -21.27
C ARG A 68 2.63 -10.64 -19.85
N GLN A 69 3.41 -11.29 -18.99
CA GLN A 69 3.67 -10.79 -17.64
C GLN A 69 4.76 -9.72 -17.67
N ILE A 70 4.63 -8.72 -16.79
CA ILE A 70 5.67 -7.72 -16.58
C ILE A 70 6.85 -8.43 -15.91
N PRO A 71 8.05 -8.42 -16.53
CA PRO A 71 9.17 -9.14 -15.96
C PRO A 71 9.81 -8.31 -14.83
N PRO A 72 10.32 -8.95 -13.76
CA PRO A 72 10.81 -8.26 -12.57
C PRO A 72 11.94 -7.24 -12.85
N ASP A 73 12.76 -7.51 -13.87
CA ASP A 73 13.88 -6.67 -14.31
C ASP A 73 13.45 -5.41 -15.07
N VAL A 74 12.27 -5.40 -15.68
CA VAL A 74 11.71 -4.21 -16.35
C VAL A 74 10.98 -3.30 -15.35
N PHE A 75 10.51 -3.86 -14.24
CA PHE A 75 9.76 -3.12 -13.22
C PHE A 75 10.64 -2.76 -12.03
N TYR A 76 11.76 -2.09 -12.29
CA TYR A 76 12.56 -1.43 -11.25
C TYR A 76 12.16 0.05 -11.17
N TYR A 77 11.03 0.34 -10.52
CA TYR A 77 10.82 1.70 -10.00
C TYR A 77 11.67 1.75 -8.72
N GLY A 78 12.77 2.52 -8.71
CA GLY A 78 13.80 2.55 -7.66
C GLY A 78 13.32 2.96 -6.26
N GLY A 79 12.39 2.20 -5.69
CA GLY A 79 11.65 2.48 -4.47
C GLY A 79 10.83 1.28 -3.98
N GLY A 80 11.39 0.07 -4.07
CA GLY A 80 10.87 -1.14 -3.41
C GLY A 80 9.63 -1.78 -4.06
N GLY A 81 9.56 -3.11 -3.97
CA GLY A 81 8.45 -3.94 -4.43
C GLY A 81 8.92 -5.12 -5.29
N ASN A 82 8.73 -6.34 -4.79
CA ASN A 82 8.98 -7.55 -5.56
C ASN A 82 7.84 -7.84 -6.54
N VAL A 83 8.15 -7.87 -7.84
CA VAL A 83 7.18 -8.39 -8.83
C VAL A 83 7.21 -9.91 -8.81
N LEU A 84 6.13 -10.52 -8.34
CA LEU A 84 5.96 -11.96 -8.37
C LEU A 84 5.33 -12.40 -9.68
N LYS A 85 6.04 -13.26 -10.43
CA LYS A 85 5.46 -13.95 -11.59
C LYS A 85 4.40 -14.93 -11.11
N VAL A 86 3.26 -14.94 -11.79
CA VAL A 86 2.13 -15.82 -11.48
C VAL A 86 2.04 -16.91 -12.53
N SER A 87 2.44 -18.13 -12.19
CA SER A 87 2.44 -19.29 -13.10
C SER A 87 1.53 -20.43 -12.64
N ASP A 88 1.05 -20.37 -11.40
CA ASP A 88 0.27 -21.42 -10.74
C ASP A 88 -0.53 -20.82 -9.58
N LEU A 89 -1.37 -21.64 -8.93
CA LEU A 89 -2.19 -21.19 -7.81
C LEU A 89 -1.33 -20.70 -6.65
N LYS A 90 -0.20 -21.37 -6.39
CA LYS A 90 0.69 -21.04 -5.29
C LYS A 90 1.28 -19.64 -5.45
N SER A 91 1.78 -19.31 -6.63
CA SER A 91 2.37 -18.02 -6.96
C SER A 91 1.32 -16.91 -7.05
N ALA A 92 0.10 -17.20 -7.52
CA ALA A 92 -1.03 -16.25 -7.42
C ALA A 92 -1.37 -15.90 -5.97
N VAL A 93 -1.48 -16.90 -5.10
CA VAL A 93 -1.75 -16.69 -3.66
C VAL A 93 -0.63 -15.90 -3.01
N ALA A 94 0.63 -16.21 -3.34
CA ALA A 94 1.78 -15.44 -2.85
C ALA A 94 1.74 -13.98 -3.30
N ALA A 95 1.36 -13.72 -4.56
CA ALA A 95 1.20 -12.35 -5.07
C ALA A 95 0.09 -11.59 -4.35
N MET A 96 -1.07 -12.21 -4.10
CA MET A 96 -2.15 -11.58 -3.34
C MET A 96 -1.76 -11.33 -1.88
N LYS A 97 -1.06 -12.28 -1.24
CA LYS A 97 -0.56 -12.11 0.12
C LYS A 97 0.42 -10.94 0.22
N LEU A 98 1.34 -10.81 -0.74
CA LEU A 98 2.27 -9.68 -0.78
C LEU A 98 1.53 -8.34 -0.84
N ILE A 99 0.47 -8.25 -1.65
CA ILE A 99 -0.36 -7.02 -1.73
C ILE A 99 -1.01 -6.69 -0.39
N THR A 100 -1.60 -7.69 0.28
CA THR A 100 -2.26 -7.47 1.58
C THR A 100 -1.26 -7.14 2.68
N ASP A 101 -0.11 -7.82 2.72
CA ASP A 101 0.96 -7.57 3.69
C ASP A 101 1.49 -6.14 3.55
N GLN A 102 1.72 -5.66 2.32
CA GLN A 102 2.21 -4.31 2.08
C GLN A 102 1.19 -3.23 2.43
N GLY A 103 -0.11 -3.46 2.18
CA GLY A 103 -1.17 -2.49 2.46
C GLY A 103 -1.49 -2.37 3.95
N GLU A 104 -2.12 -3.41 4.49
CA GLU A 104 -2.75 -3.40 5.82
C GLU A 104 -1.82 -3.99 6.90
N GLY A 105 -0.76 -4.72 6.51
CA GLY A 105 0.00 -5.56 7.43
C GLY A 105 -0.86 -6.74 7.92
N THR A 106 -0.59 -7.22 9.14
CA THR A 106 -1.42 -8.22 9.80
C THR A 106 -1.78 -7.77 11.22
N GLU A 107 -2.81 -8.38 11.83
CA GLU A 107 -3.21 -8.08 13.22
C GLU A 107 -2.03 -8.18 14.21
N ASN A 108 -1.06 -9.05 13.93
CA ASN A 108 0.07 -9.34 14.82
C ASN A 108 1.41 -8.76 14.32
N ASP A 109 1.44 -8.21 13.11
CA ASP A 109 2.68 -7.73 12.50
C ASP A 109 2.42 -6.46 11.68
N ILE A 110 3.03 -5.38 12.14
CA ILE A 110 2.99 -4.08 11.48
C ILE A 110 4.08 -3.95 10.40
N TRP A 111 4.99 -4.92 10.32
CA TRP A 111 6.10 -4.98 9.39
C TRP A 111 5.82 -5.97 8.26
N VAL A 112 6.28 -5.62 7.07
CA VAL A 112 6.37 -6.49 5.91
C VAL A 112 7.65 -7.30 6.06
N VAL A 113 7.52 -8.53 6.55
CA VAL A 113 8.64 -9.41 6.94
C VAL A 113 9.72 -9.53 5.86
N ASP A 114 9.32 -9.63 4.59
CA ASP A 114 10.24 -9.85 3.48
C ASP A 114 10.97 -8.57 3.03
N GLU A 115 10.53 -7.39 3.48
CA GLU A 115 11.04 -6.08 3.06
C GLU A 115 11.65 -5.26 4.22
N ASP A 116 11.51 -5.71 5.47
CA ASP A 116 11.91 -4.97 6.69
C ASP A 116 11.32 -3.54 6.72
N GLU A 117 10.11 -3.41 6.19
CA GLU A 117 9.42 -2.16 5.92
C GLU A 117 8.05 -2.15 6.61
N LEU A 118 7.63 -1.04 7.22
CA LEU A 118 6.26 -0.94 7.77
C LEU A 118 5.21 -1.05 6.66
N ALA A 119 4.11 -1.74 6.92
CA ALA A 119 2.97 -1.73 6.01
C ALA A 119 2.38 -0.32 5.87
N HIS A 120 1.72 -0.06 4.75
CA HIS A 120 1.32 1.29 4.33
C HIS A 120 0.45 2.00 5.38
N TYR A 121 -0.52 1.30 5.97
CA TYR A 121 -1.34 1.86 7.05
C TYR A 121 -0.49 2.46 8.17
N PHE A 122 0.53 1.72 8.63
CA PHE A 122 1.39 2.14 9.72
C PHE A 122 2.31 3.30 9.31
N ARG A 123 2.74 3.37 8.04
CA ARG A 123 3.45 4.55 7.52
C ARG A 123 2.57 5.80 7.55
N PHE A 124 1.33 5.71 7.07
CA PHE A 124 0.39 6.82 7.15
C PHE A 124 0.12 7.21 8.62
N SER A 125 -0.01 6.22 9.50
CA SER A 125 -0.15 6.42 10.94
C SER A 125 1.03 7.17 11.56
N GLN A 126 2.29 6.89 11.17
CA GLN A 126 3.46 7.65 11.66
C GLN A 126 3.37 9.12 11.31
N ILE A 127 3.04 9.41 10.05
CA ILE A 127 2.95 10.78 9.55
C ILE A 127 1.78 11.50 10.24
N TYR A 128 0.63 10.83 10.40
CA TYR A 128 -0.55 11.41 11.04
C TYR A 128 -0.34 11.73 12.52
N ASN A 129 0.31 10.82 13.24
CA ASN A 129 0.61 10.94 14.67
C ASN A 129 1.91 11.72 14.94
N GLU A 130 2.67 12.05 13.88
CA GLU A 130 3.96 12.73 13.97
C GLU A 130 4.92 12.01 14.93
N ARG A 131 4.95 10.67 14.85
CA ARG A 131 5.71 9.79 15.74
C ARG A 131 6.10 8.49 15.04
N LEU A 132 7.32 8.01 15.28
CA LEU A 132 7.81 6.78 14.68
C LEU A 132 7.27 5.53 15.41
N TYR A 133 7.01 4.46 14.65
CA TYR A 133 6.93 3.12 15.25
C TYR A 133 8.34 2.64 15.60
N GLN A 134 8.45 1.84 16.65
CA GLN A 134 9.68 1.16 17.05
C GLN A 134 9.43 -0.34 17.26
N LYS A 135 10.51 -1.10 17.38
CA LYS A 135 10.43 -2.55 17.60
C LYS A 135 9.61 -2.86 18.86
N GLY A 136 8.63 -3.75 18.73
CA GLY A 136 7.72 -4.12 19.82
C GLY A 136 6.42 -3.32 19.85
N ASP A 137 6.28 -2.27 19.06
CA ASP A 137 4.98 -1.67 18.82
C ASP A 137 4.05 -2.65 18.08
N THR A 138 2.76 -2.49 18.33
CA THR A 138 1.68 -3.32 17.79
C THR A 138 0.60 -2.42 17.21
N VAL A 139 -0.38 -3.02 16.52
CA VAL A 139 -1.59 -2.31 16.08
C VAL A 139 -2.28 -1.60 17.25
N ALA A 140 -2.33 -2.25 18.42
CA ALA A 140 -3.00 -1.73 19.61
C ALA A 140 -2.21 -0.62 20.32
N SER A 141 -0.88 -0.71 20.38
CA SER A 141 -0.06 0.31 21.06
C SER A 141 0.03 1.61 20.27
N GLY A 142 -0.05 1.53 18.94
CA GLY A 142 0.33 2.63 18.06
C GLY A 142 1.84 2.93 18.12
N PRO A 143 2.30 4.04 17.51
CA PRO A 143 3.72 4.39 17.46
C PRO A 143 4.17 4.95 18.81
N THR A 144 5.20 4.35 19.43
CA THR A 144 5.75 4.80 20.72
C THR A 144 7.17 5.36 20.65
N GLY A 145 7.79 5.31 19.47
CA GLY A 145 9.15 5.79 19.22
C GLY A 145 9.29 7.32 19.19
N ASP A 146 10.38 7.78 18.60
CA ASP A 146 10.75 9.20 18.58
C ASP A 146 9.71 10.10 17.87
N PRO A 147 9.60 11.37 18.28
CA PRO A 147 8.82 12.35 17.53
C PRO A 147 9.29 12.45 16.07
N PHE A 148 8.32 12.53 15.16
CA PHE A 148 8.53 12.71 13.72
C PHE A 148 7.75 13.96 13.26
N PRO A 149 8.30 15.18 13.49
CA PRO A 149 7.59 16.41 13.16
C PRO A 149 7.33 16.53 11.66
N VAL A 150 6.08 16.76 11.27
CA VAL A 150 5.72 16.91 9.86
C VAL A 150 5.44 18.38 9.56
N PRO A 151 6.21 19.03 8.66
CA PRO A 151 6.01 20.44 8.34
C PRO A 151 4.83 20.59 7.36
N TRP A 152 3.60 20.40 7.84
CA TRP A 152 2.37 20.42 7.03
C TRP A 152 2.20 21.69 6.20
N ASN A 153 2.74 22.83 6.66
CA ASN A 153 2.68 24.12 5.97
C ASN A 153 3.70 24.27 4.83
N LYS A 154 4.55 23.26 4.60
CA LYS A 154 5.53 23.23 3.50
C LYS A 154 5.07 22.41 2.29
N SER A 155 3.87 21.84 2.32
CA SER A 155 3.32 21.11 1.17
C SER A 155 2.76 22.05 0.11
N VAL A 156 2.77 21.60 -1.14
CA VAL A 156 2.12 22.31 -2.24
C VAL A 156 0.60 22.26 -2.04
N LEU A 157 -0.04 23.42 -2.08
CA LEU A 157 -1.49 23.52 -2.01
C LEU A 157 -2.10 22.94 -3.29
N ILE A 158 -2.96 21.93 -3.14
CA ILE A 158 -3.79 21.38 -4.22
C ILE A 158 -5.20 21.94 -4.04
N ASP A 159 -5.80 22.41 -5.13
CA ASP A 159 -7.20 22.86 -5.16
C ASP A 159 -8.12 21.71 -4.72
N SER A 160 -9.06 21.96 -3.82
CA SER A 160 -9.98 20.96 -3.29
C SER A 160 -10.91 20.36 -4.35
N ASN A 161 -11.04 21.02 -5.51
CA ASN A 161 -11.77 20.53 -6.68
C ASN A 161 -10.85 19.97 -7.78
N ALA A 162 -9.57 19.72 -7.47
CA ALA A 162 -8.65 19.11 -8.42
C ALA A 162 -9.23 17.77 -8.91
N ARG A 163 -9.47 17.69 -10.22
CA ARG A 163 -9.78 16.45 -10.93
C ARG A 163 -8.48 15.91 -11.54
N SER A 164 -8.38 14.59 -11.68
CA SER A 164 -7.21 13.94 -12.30
C SER A 164 -6.84 14.53 -13.67
N ALA A 165 -7.82 15.02 -14.43
CA ALA A 165 -7.62 15.65 -15.74
C ALA A 165 -7.00 17.07 -15.72
N ILE A 166 -6.93 17.76 -14.57
CA ILE A 166 -6.50 19.17 -14.46
C ILE A 166 -5.03 19.28 -14.00
N ILE A 167 -4.42 18.19 -13.55
CA ILE A 167 -3.02 18.19 -13.12
C ILE A 167 -2.12 18.21 -14.36
N HIS A 168 -1.64 19.40 -14.73
CA HIS A 168 -0.66 19.58 -15.80
C HIS A 168 0.77 19.34 -15.26
N PRO A 169 1.47 18.25 -15.63
CA PRO A 169 2.84 18.00 -15.18
C PRO A 169 3.81 19.13 -15.59
N GLU A 170 3.50 19.84 -16.69
CA GLU A 170 4.29 20.93 -17.27
C GLU A 170 4.36 22.21 -16.40
N ARG A 171 3.42 22.41 -15.44
CA ARG A 171 3.46 23.58 -14.54
C ARG A 171 4.41 23.40 -13.35
N PHE A 172 5.09 22.26 -13.27
CA PHE A 172 5.98 21.88 -12.18
C PHE A 172 7.45 21.84 -12.62
N VAL A 173 7.95 22.90 -13.27
CA VAL A 173 9.41 23.03 -13.54
C VAL A 173 9.89 24.47 -13.34
N THR A 174 10.42 24.76 -12.16
CA THR A 174 11.86 24.95 -11.93
C THR A 174 12.07 25.14 -10.41
N PRO A 175 12.91 24.33 -9.74
CA PRO A 175 13.28 24.62 -8.37
C PRO A 175 14.25 25.81 -8.37
N SER A 176 13.92 26.86 -7.60
CA SER A 176 14.98 27.68 -7.02
C SER A 176 15.88 26.76 -6.18
N PRO A 177 17.21 26.91 -6.22
CA PRO A 177 18.11 26.07 -5.44
C PRO A 177 17.75 26.21 -3.95
N GLY A 178 17.09 25.18 -3.41
CA GLY A 178 16.65 25.15 -2.01
C GLY A 178 15.20 24.70 -1.75
N LEU A 179 14.35 24.47 -2.76
CA LEU A 179 12.97 24.02 -2.55
C LEU A 179 12.63 22.79 -3.39
N THR A 180 12.64 21.62 -2.74
CA THR A 180 12.16 20.35 -3.29
C THR A 180 10.63 20.39 -3.31
N SER A 181 10.02 20.53 -4.49
CA SER A 181 8.58 20.37 -4.66
C SER A 181 8.21 18.88 -4.57
N VAL A 182 7.52 18.45 -3.51
CA VAL A 182 7.03 17.07 -3.41
C VAL A 182 5.52 17.05 -3.60
N ILE A 183 5.07 16.66 -4.79
CA ILE A 183 3.72 16.10 -4.96
C ILE A 183 3.84 14.67 -4.42
N VAL A 184 3.43 14.44 -3.17
CA VAL A 184 3.43 13.09 -2.63
C VAL A 184 2.15 12.40 -3.08
N SER A 185 2.24 11.70 -4.22
CA SER A 185 1.23 10.70 -4.62
C SER A 185 1.13 9.62 -3.53
N TYR A 186 -0.03 8.98 -3.40
CA TYR A 186 -0.26 7.86 -2.49
C TYR A 186 0.90 6.84 -2.52
N SER A 187 1.31 6.42 -3.72
CA SER A 187 2.44 5.51 -3.91
C SER A 187 3.78 6.10 -3.47
N ALA A 188 3.96 7.41 -3.51
CA ALA A 188 5.17 8.07 -3.02
C ALA A 188 5.21 8.12 -1.48
N ILE A 189 4.05 8.25 -0.80
CA ILE A 189 3.97 8.21 0.67
C ILE A 189 4.25 6.80 1.17
N CYS A 190 3.64 5.79 0.53
CA CYS A 190 3.90 4.38 0.78
C CYS A 190 5.38 3.99 0.60
N LYS A 191 6.19 4.81 -0.07
CA LYS A 191 7.60 4.56 -0.40
C LYS A 191 8.58 5.58 0.20
N LEU A 192 8.10 6.48 1.07
CA LEU A 192 8.98 7.36 1.83
C LEU A 192 9.90 6.49 2.68
N HIS A 193 11.22 6.54 2.42
CA HIS A 193 12.22 6.03 3.34
C HIS A 193 12.18 6.90 4.59
N LEU A 194 11.27 6.56 5.50
CA LEU A 194 11.28 7.10 6.84
C LEU A 194 12.44 6.43 7.58
N PRO A 195 13.26 7.19 8.34
CA PRO A 195 14.35 6.60 9.09
C PRO A 195 13.78 5.53 10.02
N VAL A 196 14.10 4.27 9.73
CA VAL A 196 13.93 3.16 10.65
C VAL A 196 15.06 3.31 11.68
N PRO A 197 14.78 3.28 13.00
CA PRO A 197 15.83 3.44 14.00
C PRO A 197 16.87 2.33 13.82
N GLN A 198 18.10 2.69 13.42
CA GLN A 198 19.22 1.78 13.55
C GLN A 198 19.63 1.74 15.01
N THR A 199 19.53 0.56 15.63
CA THR A 199 20.06 0.36 16.98
C THR A 199 21.57 0.16 16.89
N SER A 200 22.30 1.00 17.61
CA SER A 200 23.59 0.66 18.22
C SER A 200 23.47 -0.52 19.17
#